data_AF-X1CZQ3-F1
#
_entry.id   AF-X1CZQ3-F1
#
_cell.length_a   1.000
_cell.length_b   1.000
_cell.length_c   1.000
_cell.angle_alpha   90.00
_cell.angle_beta   90.00
_cell.angle_gamma   90.00
#
_symmetry.space_group_name_H-M   'P 1'
#
loop_
_entity.id
_entity.type
_entity.pdbx_description
1 polymer ?
#
loop_
_entity_poly.entity_id
_entity_poly.type
_entity_poly.pdbx_seq_one_letter_code
_entity_poly.pdbx_strand_id
1 'polypeptide(L)'
;MEEKKILLSHGSGGKLSFNLIKKLVLPNFNNPYLKRLDDGAILNIEGLNLAYTTDSYTVDPLFFKGGNIGELAVYGTVNDL
;
A
#
# COMPACT_ATOMS: atom_id res chain seq x y z
N MET A 1 -19.71 -8.12 13.61
CA MET A 1 -19.71 -6.75 14.17
C MET A 1 -18.77 -5.91 13.33
N GLU A 2 -19.19 -4.72 12.90
CA GLU A 2 -18.22 -3.70 12.47
C GLU A 2 -17.32 -3.39 13.66
N GLU A 3 -16.01 -3.61 13.51
CA GLU A 3 -15.04 -3.23 14.53
C GLU A 3 -14.99 -1.69 14.58
N LYS A 4 -15.40 -1.11 15.72
CA LYS A 4 -15.37 0.35 15.94
C LYS A 4 -13.97 0.92 16.20
N LYS A 5 -12.91 0.10 16.10
CA LYS A 5 -11.53 0.48 16.44
C LYS A 5 -10.56 -0.08 15.41
N ILE A 6 -9.49 0.67 15.12
CA ILE A 6 -8.37 0.19 14.32
C ILE A 6 -7.43 -0.61 15.21
N LEU A 7 -7.30 -1.90 14.90
CA LEU A 7 -6.30 -2.81 15.47
C LEU A 7 -4.99 -2.84 14.65
N LEU A 8 -3.88 -3.27 15.26
CA LEU A 8 -2.60 -3.49 14.57
C LEU A 8 -2.72 -4.45 13.38
N SER A 9 -3.57 -5.46 13.47
CA SER A 9 -3.79 -6.43 12.38
C SER A 9 -4.40 -5.81 11.12
N HIS A 10 -4.92 -4.58 11.18
CA HIS A 10 -5.31 -3.83 9.97
C HIS A 10 -4.12 -3.25 9.21
N GLY A 11 -2.94 -3.16 9.82
CA GLY A 11 -1.69 -2.74 9.18
C GLY A 11 -0.74 -3.90 8.84
N SER A 12 -1.15 -5.16 9.03
CA SER A 12 -0.26 -6.31 8.86
C SER A 12 -0.22 -6.89 7.43
N GLY A 13 -0.89 -6.28 6.47
CA GLY A 13 -0.99 -6.75 5.08
C GLY A 13 -1.89 -7.98 4.86
N GLY A 14 -2.57 -8.46 5.91
CA GLY A 14 -3.36 -9.71 5.85
C GLY A 14 -4.84 -9.50 5.55
N LYS A 15 -5.66 -10.49 5.93
CA LYS A 15 -7.12 -10.49 5.71
C LYS A 15 -7.84 -9.27 6.30
N LEU A 16 -7.41 -8.79 7.46
CA LEU A 16 -8.03 -7.62 8.10
C LEU A 16 -7.67 -6.32 7.37
N SER A 17 -6.42 -6.15 6.92
CA SER A 17 -6.00 -5.05 6.04
C SER A 17 -6.82 -5.02 4.75
N PHE A 18 -6.93 -6.17 4.07
CA PHE A 18 -7.72 -6.28 2.84
C PHE A 18 -9.20 -5.93 3.07
N ASN A 19 -9.79 -6.41 4.17
CA ASN A 19 -11.18 -6.09 4.51
C ASN A 19 -11.38 -4.60 4.81
N LEU A 20 -10.42 -3.95 5.47
CA LEU A 20 -10.47 -2.51 5.74
C LEU A 20 -10.45 -1.73 4.43
N ILE A 21 -9.54 -2.06 3.51
CA ILE A 21 -9.48 -1.43 2.19
C ILE A 21 -10.79 -1.65 1.43
N LYS A 22 -11.28 -2.89 1.37
CA LYS A 22 -12.47 -3.24 0.59
C LYS A 22 -13.77 -2.64 1.14
N LYS A 23 -13.91 -2.52 2.45
CA LYS A 23 -15.16 -2.07 3.09
C LYS A 23 -15.19 -0.59 3.42
N LEU A 24 -14.03 0.03 3.63
CA LEU A 24 -13.94 1.44 4.02
C LEU A 24 -13.32 2.28 2.91
N VAL A 25 -12.13 1.93 2.42
CA VAL A 25 -11.40 2.79 1.46
C VAL A 25 -12.05 2.76 0.09
N LEU A 26 -12.26 1.57 -0.50
CA LEU A 26 -12.79 1.41 -1.86
C LEU A 26 -14.16 2.06 -2.07
N PRO A 27 -15.17 1.91 -1.18
CA PRO A 27 -16.47 2.54 -1.38
C PRO A 27 -16.41 4.07 -1.34
N ASN A 28 -15.53 4.65 -0.53
CA ASN A 28 -15.41 6.10 -0.36
C ASN A 28 -14.55 6.77 -1.44
N PHE A 29 -13.61 6.04 -2.06
CA PHE A 29 -12.69 6.57 -3.08
C PHE A 29 -12.82 5.84 -4.43
N ASN A 30 -14.01 5.30 -4.70
CA ASN A 30 -14.24 4.36 -5.78
C ASN A 30 -13.88 4.90 -7.17
N ASN A 31 -12.87 4.31 -7.82
CA ASN A 31 -12.43 4.69 -9.16
C ASN A 31 -11.77 3.51 -9.92
N PRO A 32 -11.63 3.57 -11.25
CA PRO A 32 -11.09 2.46 -12.05
C PRO A 32 -9.66 2.05 -11.69
N TYR A 33 -8.83 2.99 -11.21
CA TYR A 33 -7.45 2.71 -10.83
C TYR A 33 -7.40 1.93 -9.51
N LEU A 34 -8.07 2.45 -8.47
CA LEU A 34 -8.04 1.88 -7.12
C LEU A 34 -8.80 0.55 -7.04
N LYS A 35 -9.85 0.35 -7.84
CA LYS A 35 -10.65 -0.90 -7.88
C LYS A 35 -9.83 -2.16 -8.14
N ARG A 36 -8.69 -2.02 -8.81
CA ARG A 36 -7.83 -3.14 -9.19
C ARG A 36 -7.12 -3.76 -7.99
N LEU A 37 -6.77 -2.94 -7.00
CA LEU A 37 -5.99 -3.36 -5.83
C LEU A 37 -4.68 -4.08 -6.21
N ASP A 38 -4.04 -3.61 -7.29
CA ASP A 38 -2.71 -4.06 -7.73
C ASP A 38 -1.63 -3.30 -6.94
N ASP A 39 -0.35 -3.66 -7.14
CA ASP A 39 0.82 -3.07 -6.48
C ASP A 39 1.06 -1.59 -6.87
N GLY A 40 0.39 -1.09 -7.91
CA GLY A 40 0.44 0.29 -8.35
C GLY A 40 -0.67 0.63 -9.36
N ALA A 41 -0.80 1.92 -9.69
CA ALA A 41 -1.71 2.41 -10.71
C ALA A 41 -0.97 2.68 -12.02
N ILE A 42 -1.59 2.34 -13.16
CA ILE A 42 -1.17 2.82 -14.47
C ILE A 42 -1.97 4.05 -14.85
N LEU A 43 -1.29 5.19 -14.95
CA LEU A 43 -1.87 6.49 -15.29
C LEU A 43 -1.51 6.84 -16.74
N ASN A 44 -2.51 7.12 -17.57
CA ASN A 44 -2.28 7.65 -18.90
C ASN A 44 -2.22 9.18 -18.84
N ILE A 45 -1.04 9.75 -19.03
CA ILE A 45 -0.80 11.19 -18.99
C ILE A 45 -0.12 11.59 -20.29
N GLU A 46 -0.76 12.47 -21.07
CA GLU A 46 -0.25 12.97 -22.35
C GLU A 46 0.16 11.85 -23.34
N GLY A 47 -0.56 10.72 -23.31
CA GLY A 47 -0.28 9.56 -24.17
C GLY A 47 0.81 8.61 -23.63
N LEU A 48 1.43 8.92 -22.50
CA LEU A 48 2.38 8.04 -21.82
C LEU A 48 1.69 7.22 -20.73
N ASN A 49 2.04 5.95 -20.60
CA ASN A 49 1.60 5.11 -19.50
C ASN A 49 2.65 5.16 -18.38
N LEU A 50 2.28 5.77 -17.25
CA LEU A 50 3.13 5.90 -16.08
C LEU A 50 2.67 4.91 -15.00
N ALA A 51 3.58 4.06 -14.54
CA ALA A 51 3.37 3.30 -13.32
C ALA A 51 3.59 4.23 -12.11
N TYR A 52 2.65 4.22 -11.17
CA TYR A 52 2.67 5.03 -9.97
C TYR A 52 2.29 4.17 -8.77
N THR A 53 3.20 4.08 -7.81
CA THR A 53 2.96 3.39 -6.53
C THR A 53 3.45 4.25 -5.37
N THR A 54 3.03 3.90 -4.17
CA THR A 54 3.45 4.55 -2.93
C THR A 54 3.41 3.55 -1.80
N ASP A 55 4.37 3.67 -0.90
CA ASP A 55 4.37 2.88 0.32
C ASP A 55 4.96 3.69 1.49
N SER A 56 4.69 3.25 2.71
CA SER A 56 5.21 3.89 3.92
C SER A 56 5.88 2.86 4.80
N TYR A 57 7.10 3.18 5.24
CA TYR A 57 7.96 2.23 5.94
C TYR A 57 8.07 2.60 7.41
N THR A 58 7.70 1.67 8.29
CA THR A 58 7.67 1.88 9.75
C THR A 58 8.45 0.80 10.49
N VAL A 59 9.50 0.25 9.86
CA VAL A 59 10.34 -0.79 10.47
C VAL A 59 11.09 -0.25 11.69
N ASP A 60 11.15 -1.06 12.74
CA ASP A 60 11.88 -0.78 13.98
C ASP A 60 12.68 -2.04 14.37
N PRO A 61 14.01 -1.96 14.62
CA PRO A 61 14.85 -0.75 14.59
C PRO A 61 15.11 -0.21 13.18
N LEU A 62 15.54 1.05 13.09
CA LEU A 62 15.86 1.70 11.80
C LEU A 62 17.03 1.04 11.04
N PHE A 63 17.94 0.39 11.76
CA PHE A 63 19.08 -0.35 11.21
C PHE A 63 19.07 -1.77 11.76
N PHE A 64 19.21 -2.76 10.89
CA PHE A 64 19.12 -4.18 11.24
C PHE A 64 20.10 -5.01 10.41
N LYS A 65 20.28 -6.27 10.80
CA LYS A 65 21.15 -7.18 10.05
C LYS A 65 20.55 -7.43 8.67
N GLY A 66 21.22 -6.95 7.62
CA GLY A 66 20.79 -7.09 6.23
C GLY A 66 20.17 -5.83 5.62
N GLY A 67 20.05 -4.72 6.35
CA GLY A 67 19.71 -3.44 5.76
C GLY A 67 19.27 -2.35 6.75
N ASN A 68 18.63 -1.31 6.23
CA ASN A 68 18.05 -0.22 7.01
C ASN A 68 16.73 0.27 6.41
N ILE A 69 16.03 1.16 7.13
CA ILE A 69 14.74 1.72 6.68
C ILE A 69 14.81 2.43 5.33
N GLY A 70 15.92 3.10 5.02
CA GLY A 70 16.11 3.79 3.74
C GLY A 70 16.29 2.83 2.59
N GLU A 71 17.08 1.77 2.79
CA GLU A 71 17.20 0.67 1.82
C GLU A 71 15.86 -0.03 1.60
N LEU A 72 15.13 -0.35 2.68
CA LEU A 72 13.79 -0.93 2.58
C LEU A 72 12.84 -0.02 1.80
N ALA A 73 12.91 1.29 2.04
CA ALA A 73 12.07 2.26 1.36
C ALA A 73 12.33 2.33 -0.14
N VAL A 74 13.60 2.28 -0.55
CA VAL A 74 13.97 2.25 -1.97
C VAL A 74 13.58 0.91 -2.59
N TYR A 75 14.00 -0.21 -1.99
CA TYR A 75 13.79 -1.53 -2.58
C TYR A 75 12.31 -1.90 -2.66
N GLY A 76 11.53 -1.59 -1.62
CA GLY A 76 10.10 -1.85 -1.61
C GLY A 76 9.38 -1.13 -2.75
N THR A 77 9.54 0.19 -2.84
CA THR A 77 8.84 0.99 -3.85
C THR A 77 9.34 0.67 -5.26
N VAL A 78 10.63 0.36 -5.45
CA VAL A 78 11.17 -0.10 -6.74
C VAL A 78 10.61 -1.46 -7.15
N ASN A 79 10.36 -2.37 -6.21
CA ASN A 79 9.80 -3.69 -6.52
C ASN A 79 8.30 -3.64 -6.86
N ASP A 80 7.57 -2.65 -6.34
CA ASP A 80 6.15 -2.42 -6.67
C ASP A 80 5.96 -1.79 -8.07
N LEU A 81 6.99 -1.11 -8.60
CA LEU A 81 7.02 -0.55 -9.97
C LEU A 81 7.36 -1.62 -11.02
#